data_AF-A0A2V9FRU1-F1
#
_entry.id   AF-A0A2V9FRU1-F1
#
_cell.length_a   1.000
_cell.length_b   1.000
_cell.length_c   1.000
_cell.angle_alpha   90.00
_cell.angle_beta   90.00
_cell.angle_gamma   90.00
#
_symmetry.space_group_name_H-M   'P 1'
#
loop_
_entity.id
_entity.type
_entity.pdbx_description
1 polymer ?
#
loop_
_entity_poly.entity_id
_entity_poly.type
_entity_poly.pdbx_seq_one_letter_code
_entity_poly.pdbx_strand_id
1 'polypeptide(L)'
;MQTSTYRSTDGGQTFAAFKGAPGGDDYHVLWMDPQNTNRMILGVDQGATISVDGGKTWSSWYNQPTGQFYHVITDNQFPYVAYAPQQDSGTAAVPSRSDYGEISFRDWFSIGGFEFCYIAPDPL
;
A
#
# COMPACT_ATOMS: atom_id res chain seq x y z
N MET A 1 6.83 -0.60 13.40
CA MET A 1 8.22 -0.55 12.89
C MET A 1 8.13 -1.09 11.48
N GLN A 2 8.54 -0.33 10.47
CA GLN A 2 8.52 -0.82 9.10
C GLN A 2 9.54 -1.94 8.92
N THR A 3 9.13 -2.99 8.23
CA THR A 3 9.98 -4.17 7.99
C THR A 3 10.83 -3.99 6.74
N SER A 4 11.82 -4.85 6.55
CA SER A 4 12.65 -4.87 5.35
C SER A 4 12.92 -6.31 4.97
N THR A 5 13.01 -6.56 3.66
CA THR A 5 13.48 -7.84 3.13
C THR A 5 15.00 -7.88 3.21
N TYR A 6 15.54 -8.94 3.80
CA TYR A 6 16.98 -9.21 3.88
C TYR A 6 17.36 -10.39 3.01
N ARG A 7 18.57 -10.37 2.45
CA ARG A 7 19.11 -11.43 1.59
C ARG A 7 20.43 -11.93 2.12
N SER A 8 20.59 -13.24 2.11
CA SER A 8 21.88 -13.93 2.24
C SER A 8 22.30 -14.53 0.90
N THR A 9 23.61 -14.53 0.64
CA THR A 9 24.22 -15.21 -0.53
C THR A 9 25.26 -16.23 -0.12
N ASP A 10 25.35 -16.55 1.17
CA ASP A 10 26.40 -17.39 1.78
C ASP A 10 25.81 -18.55 2.60
N GLY A 11 24.60 -18.99 2.24
CA GLY A 11 23.91 -20.08 2.93
C GLY A 11 23.30 -19.69 4.27
N GLY A 12 23.00 -18.41 4.48
CA GLY A 12 22.37 -17.88 5.70
C GLY A 12 23.36 -17.48 6.79
N GLN A 13 24.66 -17.36 6.50
CA GLN A 13 25.66 -16.94 7.49
C GLN A 13 25.62 -15.43 7.72
N THR A 14 25.44 -14.64 6.66
CA THR A 14 25.26 -13.19 6.74
C THR A 14 24.05 -12.73 5.94
N PHE A 15 23.45 -11.63 6.39
CA PHE A 15 22.29 -11.02 5.75
C PHE A 15 22.53 -9.53 5.52
N ALA A 16 22.17 -9.05 4.35
CA ALA A 16 22.17 -7.63 4.00
C ALA A 16 20.77 -7.17 3.63
N ALA A 17 20.45 -5.91 3.90
CA ALA A 17 19.21 -5.30 3.44
C ALA A 17 19.11 -5.41 1.92
N PHE A 18 17.98 -5.90 1.44
CA PHE A 18 17.75 -6.19 0.03
C PHE A 18 16.69 -5.27 -0.58
N LYS A 19 15.57 -5.10 0.13
CA LYS A 19 14.55 -4.11 -0.17
C LYS A 19 13.91 -3.65 1.12
N GLY A 20 13.65 -2.35 1.23
CA GLY A 20 13.13 -1.71 2.42
C GLY A 20 12.86 -0.24 2.13
N ALA A 21 13.07 0.62 3.13
CA ALA A 21 12.85 2.06 3.00
C ALA A 21 13.64 2.69 1.82
N PRO A 22 13.08 3.73 1.17
CA PRO A 22 11.73 4.28 1.36
C PRO A 22 10.67 3.37 0.72
N GLY A 23 9.54 3.17 1.40
CA GLY A 23 8.42 2.38 0.89
C GLY A 23 7.39 2.13 1.97
N GLY A 24 7.87 1.76 3.16
CA GLY A 24 7.00 1.53 4.32
C GLY A 24 6.12 0.29 4.23
N ASP A 25 6.33 -0.49 3.18
CA ASP A 25 5.61 -1.71 2.87
C ASP A 25 5.96 -2.82 3.89
N ASP A 26 4.95 -3.59 4.32
CA ASP A 26 5.19 -4.86 5.00
C ASP A 26 5.36 -6.00 4.00
N TYR A 27 6.46 -6.75 4.12
CA TYR A 27 6.91 -7.75 3.14
C TYR A 27 6.47 -9.16 3.52
N HIS A 28 5.65 -9.80 2.69
CA HIS A 28 4.95 -11.03 3.07
C HIS A 28 5.52 -12.27 2.40
N VAL A 29 5.84 -12.16 1.12
CA VAL A 29 6.22 -13.33 0.30
C VAL A 29 7.15 -12.91 -0.82
N LEU A 30 8.18 -13.73 -1.06
CA LEU A 30 9.09 -13.60 -2.20
C LEU A 30 8.97 -14.85 -3.07
N TRP A 31 8.73 -14.64 -4.36
CA TRP A 31 8.87 -15.65 -5.39
C TRP A 31 10.05 -15.29 -6.31
N MET A 32 10.84 -16.30 -6.67
CA MET A 32 11.96 -16.17 -7.61
C MET A 32 11.76 -17.17 -8.76
N ASP A 33 11.96 -16.71 -9.98
CA ASP A 33 11.89 -17.56 -11.17
C ASP A 33 13.02 -18.62 -11.13
N PRO A 34 12.70 -19.93 -11.14
CA PRO A 34 13.71 -20.99 -11.06
C PRO A 34 14.59 -21.09 -12.31
N GLN A 35 14.17 -20.51 -13.44
CA GLN A 35 14.94 -20.52 -14.69
C GLN A 35 15.81 -19.25 -14.84
N ASN A 36 15.44 -18.16 -14.16
CA ASN A 36 16.18 -16.90 -14.20
C ASN A 36 15.95 -16.09 -12.93
N THR A 37 16.86 -16.24 -11.96
CA THR A 37 16.76 -15.60 -10.64
C THR A 37 16.84 -14.06 -10.67
N ASN A 38 17.10 -13.44 -11.82
CA ASN A 38 16.93 -11.98 -11.95
C ASN A 38 15.46 -11.56 -11.88
N ARG A 39 14.52 -12.47 -12.15
CA ARG A 39 13.09 -12.22 -12.10
C ARG A 39 12.53 -12.63 -10.75
N MET A 40 11.97 -11.65 -10.05
CA MET A 40 11.44 -11.82 -8.71
C MET A 40 10.11 -11.09 -8.57
N ILE A 41 9.21 -11.65 -7.76
CA ILE A 41 7.96 -11.01 -7.35
C ILE A 41 7.97 -10.96 -5.83
N LEU A 42 7.74 -9.77 -5.29
CA LEU A 42 7.64 -9.54 -3.86
C LEU A 42 6.25 -9.01 -3.54
N GLY A 43 5.50 -9.77 -2.75
CA GLY A 43 4.19 -9.39 -2.25
C GLY A 43 4.31 -8.58 -0.97
N VAL A 44 3.64 -7.43 -0.96
CA VAL A 44 3.57 -6.49 0.15
C VAL A 44 2.12 -6.07 0.43
N ASP A 45 1.87 -5.37 1.53
CA ASP A 45 0.53 -4.87 1.88
C ASP A 45 -0.15 -4.05 0.75
N GLN A 46 0.63 -3.25 0.03
CA GLN A 46 0.16 -2.39 -1.05
C GLN A 46 0.04 -3.13 -2.39
N GLY A 47 0.33 -4.44 -2.46
CA GLY A 47 0.25 -5.26 -3.67
C GLY A 47 1.57 -5.95 -4.02
N ALA A 48 1.84 -6.14 -5.32
CA ALA A 48 3.05 -6.81 -5.79
C ALA A 48 4.06 -5.82 -6.40
N THR A 49 5.35 -6.03 -6.11
CA THR A 49 6.47 -5.38 -6.80
C THR A 49 7.31 -6.42 -7.54
N ILE A 50 7.78 -6.08 -8.74
CA ILE A 50 8.48 -7.00 -9.62
C ILE A 50 9.90 -6.48 -9.86
N SER A 51 10.90 -7.36 -9.74
CA SER A 51 12.24 -7.10 -10.24
C SER A 51 12.56 -7.97 -11.44
N VAL A 52 13.32 -7.43 -12.37
CA VAL A 52 13.84 -8.15 -13.55
C VAL A 52 15.37 -8.07 -13.65
N ASP A 53 16.04 -7.55 -12.62
CA ASP A 53 17.48 -7.30 -12.58
C ASP A 53 18.17 -7.82 -11.29
N GLY A 54 17.54 -8.80 -10.64
CA GLY A 54 18.09 -9.44 -9.43
C GLY A 54 17.88 -8.62 -8.15
N GLY A 55 16.84 -7.78 -8.14
CA GLY A 55 16.42 -6.92 -7.04
C GLY A 55 17.21 -5.63 -6.91
N LYS A 56 17.90 -5.18 -7.95
CA LYS A 56 18.54 -3.85 -7.97
C LYS A 56 17.49 -2.76 -8.11
N THR A 57 16.48 -3.01 -8.94
CA THR A 57 15.31 -2.16 -9.09
C THR A 57 14.02 -2.97 -9.03
N TRP A 58 12.94 -2.28 -8.67
CA TRP A 58 11.61 -2.87 -8.48
C TRP A 58 10.56 -1.99 -9.16
N SER A 59 9.53 -2.62 -9.73
CA SER A 59 8.37 -1.92 -10.25
C SER A 59 7.62 -1.20 -9.13
N SER A 60 6.84 -0.19 -9.52
CA SER A 60 5.88 0.42 -8.63
C SER A 60 4.72 -0.54 -8.30
N TRP A 61 4.17 -0.43 -7.09
CA TRP A 61 2.89 -1.04 -6.71
C TRP A 61 1.67 -0.13 -6.99
N TYR A 62 1.88 1.16 -7.34
CA TYR A 62 0.82 2.13 -7.66
C TYR A 62 0.02 1.81 -8.95
N ASN A 63 0.24 0.64 -9.55
CA ASN A 63 -0.47 0.15 -10.73
C ASN A 63 -1.57 -0.86 -10.38
N GLN A 64 -1.83 -1.11 -9.09
CA GLN A 64 -2.80 -2.07 -8.58
C GLN A 64 -3.84 -1.34 -7.71
N PRO A 65 -5.15 -1.62 -7.88
CA PRO A 65 -6.22 -1.05 -7.05
C PRO A 65 -6.36 -1.83 -5.73
N THR A 66 -5.28 -1.87 -4.95
CA THR A 66 -5.17 -2.59 -3.69
C THR A 66 -5.34 -1.61 -2.52
N GLY A 67 -6.18 -1.98 -1.56
CA GLY A 67 -6.37 -1.20 -0.34
C GLY A 67 -7.06 -2.03 0.73
N GLN A 68 -6.43 -2.12 1.90
CA GLN A 68 -7.03 -2.69 3.09
C GLN A 68 -7.55 -1.57 3.99
N PHE A 69 -8.87 -1.53 4.16
CA PHE A 69 -9.56 -0.56 4.99
C PHE A 69 -10.11 -1.23 6.26
N TYR A 70 -9.90 -0.61 7.42
CA TYR A 70 -10.30 -1.19 8.71
C TYR A 70 -11.73 -0.83 9.12
N HIS A 71 -12.03 0.46 9.25
CA HIS A 71 -13.31 0.96 9.74
C HIS A 71 -13.87 2.00 8.77
N VAL A 72 -14.93 1.65 8.05
CA VAL A 72 -15.60 2.56 7.12
C VAL A 72 -16.73 3.30 7.84
N ILE A 73 -16.79 4.61 7.68
CA ILE A 73 -17.89 5.47 8.16
C ILE A 73 -18.27 6.49 7.09
N THR A 74 -19.51 7.01 7.15
CA THR A 74 -19.97 8.14 6.33
C THR A 74 -20.35 9.31 7.22
N ASP A 75 -20.29 10.51 6.67
CA ASP A 75 -20.93 11.69 7.28
C ASP A 75 -22.41 11.83 6.86
N ASN A 76 -23.04 12.92 7.29
CA ASN A 76 -24.45 13.23 7.03
C ASN A 76 -24.68 14.39 6.04
N GLN A 77 -23.66 14.87 5.33
CA GLN A 77 -23.84 15.88 4.28
C GLN A 77 -24.38 15.26 2.98
N PHE A 78 -24.81 16.09 2.02
CA PHE A 78 -25.23 15.63 0.70
C PHE A 78 -24.51 16.38 -0.42
N PRO A 79 -23.73 15.71 -1.27
CA PRO A 79 -23.39 14.27 -1.22
C PRO A 79 -22.56 13.92 0.03
N TYR A 80 -22.78 12.73 0.60
CA TYR A 80 -22.00 12.27 1.76
C TYR A 80 -20.58 11.89 1.36
N VAL A 81 -19.65 11.90 2.31
CA VAL A 81 -18.28 11.39 2.15
C VAL A 81 -18.13 10.08 2.91
N ALA A 82 -17.47 9.09 2.30
CA ALA A 82 -17.03 7.87 2.94
C ALA A 82 -15.59 8.04 3.42
N TYR A 83 -15.29 7.56 4.62
CA TYR A 83 -13.99 7.68 5.27
C TYR A 83 -13.54 6.32 5.78
N ALA A 84 -12.26 6.02 5.66
CA ALA A 84 -11.66 4.86 6.28
C ALA A 84 -10.17 5.04 6.51
N PRO A 85 -9.60 4.51 7.59
CA PRO A 85 -8.17 4.38 7.70
C PRO A 85 -7.69 3.20 6.85
N GLN A 86 -6.49 3.34 6.29
CA GLN A 86 -5.90 2.41 5.35
C GLN A 86 -4.54 1.94 5.88
N GLN A 87 -4.32 0.62 5.85
CA GLN A 87 -3.05 -0.03 6.17
C GLN A 87 -1.86 0.72 5.52
N ASP A 88 -0.88 1.11 6.32
CA ASP A 88 0.38 1.79 5.93
C ASP A 88 0.25 3.09 5.10
N SER A 89 -0.98 3.54 4.81
CA SER A 89 -1.27 4.66 3.90
C SER A 89 -2.04 5.79 4.59
N GLY A 90 -2.24 5.67 5.91
CA GLY A 90 -2.91 6.67 6.73
C GLY A 90 -4.42 6.55 6.66
N THR A 91 -5.07 7.53 6.05
CA THR A 91 -6.54 7.55 5.89
C THR A 91 -6.91 7.98 4.49
N ALA A 92 -8.03 7.46 3.99
CA ALA A 92 -8.63 7.83 2.74
C ALA A 92 -10.08 8.25 2.96
N ALA A 93 -10.51 9.23 2.19
CA ALA A 93 -11.87 9.72 2.14
C ALA A 93 -12.25 10.01 0.69
N VAL A 94 -13.52 9.78 0.36
CA VAL A 94 -14.03 9.99 -0.99
C VAL A 94 -15.52 10.37 -0.95
N PRO A 95 -15.95 11.40 -1.71
CA PRO A 95 -17.37 11.71 -1.85
C PRO A 95 -18.12 10.55 -2.51
N SER A 96 -19.39 10.40 -2.16
CA SER A 96 -20.30 9.42 -2.76
C SER A 96 -20.58 9.64 -4.25
N ARG A 97 -20.18 10.79 -4.80
CA ARG A 97 -20.19 11.09 -6.24
C ARG A 97 -19.19 12.20 -6.57
N SER A 98 -18.76 12.25 -7.83
CA SER A 98 -18.04 13.40 -8.40
C SER A 98 -18.98 14.26 -9.24
N ASP A 99 -18.74 15.56 -9.27
CA ASP A 99 -19.44 16.49 -10.18
C ASP A 99 -19.07 16.26 -11.66
N TYR A 100 -18.02 15.48 -11.92
CA TYR A 100 -17.56 15.11 -13.26
C TYR A 100 -18.15 13.79 -13.78
N GLY A 101 -19.12 13.20 -13.07
CA GLY A 101 -19.87 12.01 -13.50
C GLY A 101 -19.23 10.66 -13.16
N GLU A 102 -17.99 10.64 -12.67
CA GLU A 102 -17.29 9.44 -12.21
C GLU A 102 -16.35 9.79 -11.06
N ILE A 103 -16.27 8.93 -10.04
CA ILE A 103 -15.25 9.03 -8.98
C ILE A 103 -13.91 8.61 -9.57
N SER A 104 -12.96 9.53 -9.59
CA SER A 104 -11.60 9.33 -10.09
C SER A 104 -10.60 9.40 -8.93
N PHE A 105 -9.32 9.14 -9.22
CA PHE A 105 -8.22 9.30 -8.25
C PHE A 105 -8.13 10.72 -7.66
N ARG A 106 -8.73 11.73 -8.30
CA ARG A 106 -8.71 13.14 -7.83
C ARG A 106 -9.71 13.42 -6.72
N ASP A 107 -10.73 12.58 -6.59
CA ASP A 107 -11.80 12.76 -5.60
C ASP A 107 -11.40 12.17 -4.24
N TRP A 108 -10.29 11.45 -4.17
CA TRP A 108 -9.76 10.86 -2.94
C TRP A 108 -8.84 11.83 -2.20
N PHE A 109 -8.99 11.91 -0.88
CA PHE A 109 -8.16 12.74 -0.02
C PHE A 109 -7.90 12.08 1.33
N SER A 110 -6.83 12.49 2.02
CA SER A 110 -6.58 12.05 3.40
C SER A 110 -7.19 13.03 4.39
N ILE A 111 -7.71 12.52 5.50
CA ILE A 111 -8.24 13.34 6.61
C ILE A 111 -7.28 13.43 7.80
N GLY A 112 -6.05 12.95 7.63
CA GLY A 112 -5.12 12.75 8.74
C GLY A 112 -5.50 11.54 9.61
N GLY A 113 -4.62 11.21 10.56
CA GLY A 113 -4.76 10.02 11.40
C GLY A 113 -3.80 8.90 11.01
N PHE A 114 -4.04 7.71 11.56
CA PHE A 114 -3.20 6.53 11.40
C PHE A 114 -4.03 5.32 10.98
N GLU A 115 -3.38 4.26 10.53
CA GLU A 115 -3.98 3.15 9.79
C GLU A 115 -5.10 2.36 10.50
N PHE A 116 -5.17 2.36 11.83
CA PHE A 116 -6.14 1.56 12.61
C PHE A 116 -7.15 2.41 13.39
N CYS A 117 -7.26 3.70 13.08
CA CYS A 117 -8.09 4.61 13.88
C CYS A 117 -9.60 4.36 13.71
N TYR A 118 -10.39 4.96 14.60
CA TYR A 118 -11.82 5.16 14.37
C TYR A 118 -12.03 6.60 13.93
N ILE A 119 -12.80 6.80 12.87
CA ILE A 119 -13.13 8.11 12.32
C ILE A 119 -14.53 8.49 12.79
N ALA A 120 -14.70 9.74 13.25
CA ALA A 120 -15.97 10.30 13.69
C ALA A 120 -16.17 11.67 13.03
N PRO A 121 -16.66 11.71 11.77
CA PRO A 121 -16.83 12.96 11.05
C PRO A 121 -18.05 13.72 11.58
N ASP A 122 -17.92 15.02 11.78
CA ASP A 122 -19.00 15.92 12.18
C ASP A 122 -19.00 17.17 11.28
N PRO A 123 -19.83 17.21 10.22
CA PRO A 123 -19.85 18.31 9.25
C PRO A 123 -20.64 19.56 9.72
N LEU A 124 -20.75 19.80 11.03
CA LEU A 124 -21.46 20.95 11.63
C LEU A 124 -20.66 22.27 11.58
#